data_AF-A0AAV1VXM1-F1
#
_entry.id   AF-A0AAV1VXM1-F1
#
_cell.length_a   1.000
_cell.length_b   1.000
_cell.length_c   1.000
_cell.angle_alpha   90.00
_cell.angle_beta   90.00
_cell.angle_gamma   90.00
#
_symmetry.space_group_name_H-M   'P 1'
#
loop_
_entity.id
_entity.type
_entity.pdbx_description
1 polymer ?
#
loop_
_entity_poly.entity_id
_entity_poly.type
_entity_poly.pdbx_seq_one_letter_code
_entity_poly.pdbx_strand_id
1 'polypeptide(L)'
;MLSLSLNSSSFLICNTYKPWSNSGKLSLNPSPYIPADSQQQQQQQQQFHQSYKAPPSPLPSQLASLDTPSRLQILADRLGLWHEYTPLIPFLLNQGFSPPSIEEHTGISAILQNRLVVAAQVRDSLIQSNTDPQIISFFNIGGEQLLYEIRLLSAKQRASAAQFIVQNNLDADGAQELARAIKDFPSRKDERGRENFDYTLPGDCLAFMYYRQSREHNRNPSQKTAALERALSVAQTHKAKIAVSQEFDE
;
A
#
# COMPACT_ATOMS: atom_id res chain seq x y z
N MET A 1 -30.19 -1.76 38.99
CA MET A 1 -29.88 -0.57 38.19
C MET A 1 -28.64 0.07 38.77
N LEU A 2 -27.55 0.17 38.01
CA LEU A 2 -26.52 1.21 38.11
C LEU A 2 -25.64 1.04 36.87
N SER A 3 -25.64 2.08 36.03
CA SER A 3 -25.10 2.12 34.67
C SER A 3 -23.60 2.42 34.66
N LEU A 4 -22.86 1.70 33.83
CA LEU A 4 -21.48 1.99 33.43
C LEU A 4 -21.48 3.06 32.33
N SER A 5 -20.67 4.11 32.50
CA SER A 5 -20.39 5.13 31.49
C SER A 5 -18.90 5.08 31.12
N LEU A 6 -18.64 4.96 29.82
CA LEU A 6 -17.35 4.96 29.15
C LEU A 6 -16.84 6.40 29.01
N ASN A 7 -15.61 6.67 29.46
CA ASN A 7 -14.93 7.93 29.21
C ASN A 7 -14.07 7.82 27.95
N SER A 8 -14.50 8.53 26.90
CA SER A 8 -13.81 8.72 25.63
C SER A 8 -13.00 10.02 25.69
N SER A 9 -11.68 9.93 25.76
CA SER A 9 -10.78 11.09 25.71
C SER A 9 -10.38 11.40 24.27
N SER A 10 -11.04 12.39 23.68
CA SER A 10 -10.67 13.01 22.40
C SER A 10 -9.52 14.00 22.60
N PHE A 11 -8.37 13.76 21.97
CA PHE A 11 -7.28 14.74 21.88
C PHE A 11 -7.57 15.74 20.75
N LEU A 12 -7.77 17.00 21.13
CA LEU A 12 -7.80 18.16 20.24
C LEU A 12 -6.36 18.63 19.98
N ILE A 13 -5.92 18.65 18.73
CA ILE A 13 -4.68 19.32 18.32
C ILE A 13 -5.06 20.66 17.69
N CYS A 14 -4.80 21.73 18.42
CA CYS A 14 -4.90 23.12 17.94
C CYS A 14 -3.69 23.44 17.05
N ASN A 15 -3.91 23.62 15.74
CA ASN A 15 -2.90 24.17 14.84
C ASN A 15 -2.99 25.70 14.83
N THR A 16 -2.01 26.35 15.45
CA THR A 16 -1.82 27.81 15.39
C THR A 16 -1.14 28.20 14.08
N TYR A 17 -1.90 28.76 13.14
CA TYR A 17 -1.36 29.44 11.96
C TYR A 17 -1.06 30.91 12.30
N LYS A 18 0.20 31.33 12.14
CA LYS A 18 0.61 32.75 12.12
C LYS A 18 0.37 33.32 10.71
N PRO A 19 -0.36 34.44 10.55
CA PRO A 19 -0.47 35.11 9.26
C PRO A 19 0.75 36.01 9.00
N TRP A 20 1.25 35.96 7.76
CA TRP A 20 2.26 36.85 7.21
C TRP A 20 1.62 38.19 6.85
N SER A 21 2.02 39.27 7.52
CA SER A 21 1.61 40.65 7.19
C SER A 21 2.54 41.24 6.14
N ASN A 22 2.01 41.69 5.00
CA ASN A 22 2.76 42.51 4.04
C ASN A 22 1.98 43.80 3.78
N SER A 23 2.53 44.91 4.26
CA SER A 23 2.03 46.26 4.07
C SER A 23 2.61 46.82 2.76
N GLY A 24 1.79 46.94 1.72
CA GLY A 24 2.20 47.47 0.42
C GLY A 24 1.08 48.25 -0.26
N LYS A 25 1.15 49.57 -0.11
CA LYS A 25 0.44 50.68 -0.77
C LYS A 25 -0.50 50.34 -1.95
N LEU A 26 -1.77 50.73 -1.79
CA LEU A 26 -2.78 50.82 -2.84
C LEU A 26 -2.44 51.93 -3.86
N SER A 27 -2.30 51.56 -5.13
CA SER A 27 -2.36 52.47 -6.27
C SER A 27 -3.42 51.95 -7.23
N LEU A 28 -4.46 52.75 -7.44
CA LEU A 28 -5.53 52.54 -8.41
C LEU A 28 -5.04 52.98 -9.80
N ASN A 29 -5.02 52.08 -10.76
CA ASN A 29 -5.05 52.40 -12.20
C ASN A 29 -5.50 51.17 -13.04
N PRO A 30 -5.95 51.39 -14.29
CA PRO A 30 -7.19 50.82 -14.80
C PRO A 30 -7.03 49.47 -15.52
N SER A 31 -8.17 48.82 -15.75
CA SER A 31 -8.37 47.55 -16.44
C SER A 31 -7.36 47.25 -17.56
N PRO A 32 -6.67 46.10 -17.53
CA PRO A 32 -5.95 45.63 -18.68
C PRO A 32 -6.95 45.04 -19.67
N TYR A 33 -6.95 45.63 -20.87
CA TYR A 33 -7.44 45.02 -22.11
C TYR A 33 -6.93 43.56 -22.16
N ILE A 34 -7.84 42.57 -22.16
CA ILE A 34 -7.48 41.16 -22.33
C ILE A 34 -7.10 40.98 -23.80
N PRO A 35 -5.84 40.65 -24.15
CA PRO A 35 -5.48 40.30 -25.52
C PRO A 35 -6.13 38.96 -25.87
N ALA A 36 -6.58 38.82 -27.12
CA ALA A 36 -7.20 37.60 -27.67
C ALA A 36 -6.35 36.32 -27.50
N ASP A 37 -5.06 36.45 -27.19
CA ASP A 37 -4.14 35.33 -26.92
C ASP A 37 -4.43 34.57 -25.61
N SER A 38 -5.23 35.13 -24.70
CA SER A 38 -5.58 34.46 -23.44
C SER A 38 -6.51 33.25 -23.64
N GLN A 39 -7.23 33.18 -24.76
CA GLN A 39 -8.07 32.02 -25.11
C GLN A 39 -7.24 30.84 -25.66
N GLN A 40 -6.09 31.11 -26.29
CA GLN A 40 -5.22 30.06 -26.83
C GLN A 40 -4.42 29.34 -25.73
N GLN A 41 -4.07 30.05 -24.63
CA GLN A 41 -3.36 29.44 -23.51
C GLN A 41 -4.24 28.49 -22.67
N GLN A 42 -5.56 28.72 -22.58
CA GLN A 42 -6.48 27.79 -21.91
C GLN A 42 -6.69 26.50 -22.71
N GLN A 43 -6.69 26.56 -24.04
CA GLN A 43 -6.78 25.37 -24.89
C GLN A 43 -5.50 24.52 -24.84
N GLN A 44 -4.32 25.14 -24.74
CA GLN A 44 -3.06 24.40 -24.59
C GLN A 44 -2.92 23.74 -23.23
N GLN A 45 -3.35 24.37 -22.13
CA GLN A 45 -3.30 23.72 -20.80
C GLN A 45 -4.25 22.52 -20.66
N GLN A 46 -5.35 22.48 -21.41
CA GLN A 46 -6.24 21.30 -21.43
C GLN A 46 -5.62 20.10 -22.17
N GLN A 47 -4.75 20.32 -23.16
CA GLN A 47 -4.10 19.23 -23.90
C GLN A 47 -3.00 18.51 -23.10
N PHE A 48 -2.42 19.15 -22.09
CA PHE A 48 -1.34 18.56 -21.28
C PHE A 48 -1.82 17.67 -20.12
N HIS A 49 -3.11 17.66 -19.79
CA HIS A 49 -3.70 16.68 -18.86
C HIS A 49 -4.16 15.42 -19.61
N GLN A 50 -3.26 14.78 -20.36
CA GLN A 50 -3.49 13.36 -20.67
C GLN A 50 -3.16 12.57 -19.42
N SER A 51 -4.20 12.12 -18.71
CA SER A 51 -4.05 11.12 -17.67
C SER A 51 -3.32 9.92 -18.26
N TYR A 52 -2.15 9.59 -17.72
CA TYR A 52 -1.38 8.42 -18.15
C TYR A 52 -2.27 7.18 -18.18
N LYS A 53 -2.48 6.61 -19.37
CA LYS A 53 -3.14 5.31 -19.53
C LYS A 53 -2.04 4.26 -19.62
N ALA A 54 -1.92 3.44 -18.58
CA ALA A 54 -1.03 2.27 -18.64
C ALA A 54 -1.45 1.39 -19.84
N PRO A 55 -0.49 0.74 -20.54
CA PRO A 55 -0.82 -0.18 -21.61
C PRO A 55 -1.74 -1.29 -21.06
N PRO A 56 -2.82 -1.65 -21.76
CA PRO A 56 -3.76 -2.64 -21.27
C PRO A 56 -3.07 -4.00 -21.18
N SER A 57 -3.09 -4.62 -19.99
CA SER A 57 -2.86 -6.06 -19.89
C SER A 57 -3.91 -6.77 -20.75
N PRO A 58 -3.51 -7.70 -21.63
CA PRO A 58 -4.46 -8.37 -22.50
C PRO A 58 -5.46 -9.15 -21.65
N LEU A 59 -6.76 -8.92 -21.88
CA LEU A 59 -7.80 -9.74 -21.26
C LEU A 59 -7.62 -11.20 -21.70
N PRO A 60 -7.84 -12.17 -20.79
CA PRO A 60 -8.03 -13.56 -21.17
C PRO A 60 -9.06 -13.68 -22.30
N SER A 61 -8.79 -14.52 -23.30
CA SER A 61 -9.62 -14.65 -24.51
C SER A 61 -11.10 -14.91 -24.22
N GLN A 62 -11.39 -15.67 -23.16
CA GLN A 62 -12.74 -15.97 -22.67
C GLN A 62 -13.51 -14.73 -22.21
N LEU A 63 -12.83 -13.77 -21.59
CA LEU A 63 -13.44 -12.51 -21.11
C LEU A 63 -13.52 -11.46 -22.22
N ALA A 64 -12.58 -11.52 -23.17
CA ALA A 64 -12.52 -10.62 -24.32
C ALA A 64 -13.72 -10.81 -25.27
N SER A 65 -14.22 -12.03 -25.45
CA SER A 65 -15.34 -12.34 -26.36
C SER A 65 -16.73 -11.94 -25.85
N LEU A 66 -16.87 -11.62 -24.55
CA LEU A 66 -18.15 -11.30 -23.94
C LEU A 66 -18.63 -9.89 -24.32
N ASP A 67 -19.94 -9.66 -24.28
CA ASP A 67 -20.52 -8.32 -24.36
C ASP A 67 -20.41 -7.57 -23.03
N THR A 68 -20.58 -6.24 -23.05
CA THR A 68 -20.43 -5.39 -21.86
C THR A 68 -21.37 -5.77 -20.70
N PRO A 69 -22.68 -6.01 -20.91
CA PRO A 69 -23.58 -6.50 -19.87
C PRO A 69 -23.08 -7.77 -19.18
N SER A 70 -22.64 -8.78 -19.95
CA SER A 70 -22.11 -10.03 -19.39
C SER A 70 -20.85 -9.82 -18.54
N ARG A 71 -19.95 -8.91 -18.96
CA ARG A 71 -18.76 -8.55 -18.15
C ARG A 71 -19.13 -7.88 -16.83
N LEU A 72 -20.12 -6.97 -16.86
CA LEU A 72 -20.63 -6.33 -15.65
C LEU A 72 -21.30 -7.36 -14.72
N GLN A 73 -22.04 -8.33 -15.28
CA GLN A 73 -22.65 -9.41 -14.50
C GLN A 73 -21.60 -10.27 -13.80
N ILE A 74 -20.51 -10.65 -14.48
CA ILE A 74 -19.40 -11.40 -13.85
C ILE A 74 -18.83 -10.66 -12.64
N LEU A 75 -18.65 -9.35 -12.75
CA LEU A 75 -18.18 -8.51 -11.63
C LEU A 75 -19.23 -8.41 -10.51
N ALA A 76 -20.50 -8.21 -10.86
CA ALA A 76 -21.59 -8.09 -9.89
C ALA A 76 -21.74 -9.36 -9.04
N ASP A 77 -21.70 -10.52 -9.70
CA ASP A 77 -21.86 -11.83 -9.06
C ASP A 77 -20.54 -12.37 -8.49
N ARG A 78 -19.40 -11.71 -8.74
CA ARG A 78 -18.04 -12.17 -8.40
C ARG A 78 -17.76 -13.61 -8.86
N LEU A 79 -18.09 -13.89 -10.13
CA LEU A 79 -17.91 -15.23 -10.69
C LEU A 79 -16.43 -15.56 -10.91
N GLY A 80 -15.94 -16.58 -10.20
CA GLY A 80 -14.55 -17.04 -10.27
C GLY A 80 -13.69 -16.51 -9.11
N LEU A 81 -12.37 -16.72 -9.23
CA LEU A 81 -11.42 -16.19 -8.26
C LEU A 81 -11.25 -14.68 -8.48
N TRP A 82 -10.89 -13.95 -7.41
CA TRP A 82 -10.81 -12.50 -7.46
C TRP A 82 -9.87 -12.00 -8.57
N HIS A 83 -8.73 -12.67 -8.76
CA HIS A 83 -7.74 -12.31 -9.78
C HIS A 83 -8.17 -12.70 -11.20
N GLU A 84 -9.20 -13.54 -11.39
CA GLU A 84 -9.70 -13.95 -12.71
C GLU A 84 -10.64 -12.92 -13.30
N TYR A 85 -11.56 -12.36 -12.49
CA TYR A 85 -12.47 -11.31 -12.96
C TYR A 85 -11.84 -9.91 -12.87
N THR A 86 -10.82 -9.70 -12.03
CA THR A 86 -10.18 -8.38 -11.84
C THR A 86 -9.75 -7.69 -13.14
N PRO A 87 -9.18 -8.39 -14.16
CA PRO A 87 -8.83 -7.78 -15.45
C PRO A 87 -9.99 -7.07 -16.17
N LEU A 88 -11.25 -7.40 -15.86
CA LEU A 88 -12.42 -6.70 -16.39
C LEU A 88 -12.48 -5.23 -15.95
N ILE A 89 -11.99 -4.90 -14.75
CA ILE A 89 -12.02 -3.54 -14.21
C ILE A 89 -11.22 -2.58 -15.10
N PRO A 90 -9.89 -2.76 -15.31
CA PRO A 90 -9.12 -1.86 -16.17
C PRO A 90 -9.61 -1.90 -17.62
N PHE A 91 -10.16 -3.03 -18.08
CA PHE A 91 -10.78 -3.10 -19.40
C PHE A 91 -12.00 -2.18 -19.53
N LEU A 92 -12.94 -2.23 -18.58
CA LEU A 92 -14.13 -1.37 -18.58
C LEU A 92 -13.76 0.12 -18.44
N LEU A 93 -12.75 0.44 -17.62
CA LEU A 93 -12.21 1.80 -17.55
C LEU A 93 -11.69 2.29 -18.90
N ASN A 94 -10.99 1.42 -19.64
CA ASN A 94 -10.53 1.73 -21.00
C ASN A 94 -11.67 1.87 -22.03
N GLN A 95 -12.83 1.26 -21.78
CA GLN A 95 -14.05 1.42 -22.57
C GLN A 95 -14.86 2.67 -22.20
N GLY A 96 -14.38 3.48 -21.25
CA GLY A 96 -15.01 4.75 -20.86
C GLY A 96 -15.90 4.68 -19.61
N PHE A 97 -15.96 3.54 -18.94
CA PHE A 97 -16.60 3.48 -17.62
C PHE A 97 -15.75 4.25 -16.59
N SER A 98 -16.42 4.88 -15.63
CA SER A 98 -15.77 5.46 -14.44
C SER A 98 -15.85 4.47 -13.27
N PRO A 99 -14.94 4.54 -12.26
CA PRO A 99 -15.05 3.68 -11.08
C PRO A 99 -16.40 3.78 -10.35
N PRO A 100 -17.02 4.97 -10.17
CA PRO A 100 -18.37 5.07 -9.62
C PRO A 100 -19.42 4.38 -10.48
N SER A 101 -19.32 4.47 -11.82
CA SER A 101 -20.25 3.78 -12.72
C SER A 101 -20.11 2.26 -12.60
N ILE A 102 -18.89 1.73 -12.48
CA ILE A 102 -18.67 0.29 -12.23
C ILE A 102 -19.28 -0.10 -10.87
N GLU A 103 -19.10 0.72 -9.84
CA GLU A 103 -19.68 0.49 -8.52
C GLU A 103 -21.21 0.45 -8.54
N GLU A 104 -21.86 1.36 -9.27
CA GLU A 104 -23.32 1.38 -9.46
C GLU A 104 -23.85 0.09 -10.10
N HIS A 105 -23.11 -0.47 -11.07
CA HIS A 105 -23.54 -1.68 -11.79
C HIS A 105 -23.18 -2.99 -11.05
N THR A 106 -22.14 -3.00 -10.22
CA THR A 106 -21.54 -4.24 -9.67
C THR A 106 -21.54 -4.31 -8.14
N GLY A 107 -21.76 -3.18 -7.47
CA GLY A 107 -21.60 -3.03 -6.02
C GLY A 107 -20.15 -3.15 -5.53
N ILE A 108 -19.16 -3.22 -6.42
CA ILE A 108 -17.74 -3.23 -6.04
C ILE A 108 -17.30 -1.78 -5.83
N SER A 109 -16.97 -1.41 -4.60
CA SER A 109 -16.57 -0.04 -4.29
C SER A 109 -15.32 0.40 -5.04
N ALA A 110 -15.20 1.67 -5.40
CA ALA A 110 -14.02 2.20 -6.09
C ALA A 110 -12.70 1.90 -5.34
N ILE A 111 -12.74 1.86 -4.00
CA ILE A 111 -11.60 1.48 -3.16
C ILE A 111 -11.23 0.00 -3.39
N LEU A 112 -12.22 -0.89 -3.38
CA LEU A 112 -12.01 -2.31 -3.63
C LEU A 112 -11.57 -2.57 -5.07
N GLN A 113 -12.10 -1.84 -6.05
CA GLN A 113 -11.66 -1.92 -7.44
C GLN A 113 -10.15 -1.65 -7.56
N ASN A 114 -9.66 -0.56 -6.96
CA ASN A 114 -8.22 -0.24 -6.95
C ASN A 114 -7.41 -1.34 -6.25
N ARG A 115 -7.89 -1.83 -5.10
CA ARG A 115 -7.23 -2.91 -4.35
C ARG A 115 -7.06 -4.16 -5.20
N LEU A 116 -8.15 -4.63 -5.81
CA LEU A 116 -8.17 -5.81 -6.66
C LEU A 116 -7.17 -5.67 -7.81
N VAL A 117 -7.24 -4.56 -8.56
CA VAL A 117 -6.36 -4.32 -9.72
C VAL A 117 -4.88 -4.33 -9.32
N VAL A 118 -4.52 -3.61 -8.27
CA VAL A 118 -3.12 -3.55 -7.82
C VAL A 118 -2.66 -4.89 -7.25
N ALA A 119 -3.50 -5.58 -6.47
CA ALA A 119 -3.18 -6.89 -5.93
C ALA A 119 -2.99 -7.93 -7.05
N ALA A 120 -3.80 -7.88 -8.12
CA ALA A 120 -3.65 -8.76 -9.27
C ALA A 120 -2.31 -8.53 -9.97
N GLN A 121 -1.89 -7.27 -10.13
CA GLN A 121 -0.57 -6.94 -10.67
C GLN A 121 0.57 -7.46 -9.79
N VAL A 122 0.42 -7.39 -8.46
CA VAL A 122 1.38 -7.99 -7.53
C VAL A 122 1.42 -9.51 -7.71
N ARG A 123 0.26 -10.17 -7.81
CA ARG A 123 0.17 -11.62 -8.06
C ARG A 123 0.84 -12.01 -9.38
N ASP A 124 0.61 -11.27 -10.46
CA ASP A 124 1.26 -11.49 -11.75
C ASP A 124 2.79 -11.34 -11.64
N SER A 125 3.26 -10.36 -10.87
CA SER A 125 4.68 -10.20 -10.55
C SER A 125 5.26 -11.39 -9.78
N LEU A 126 4.47 -12.09 -8.95
CA LEU A 126 4.91 -13.31 -8.26
C LEU A 126 5.04 -14.49 -9.23
N ILE A 127 4.06 -14.63 -10.14
CA ILE A 127 4.07 -15.65 -11.21
C ILE A 127 5.29 -15.46 -12.11
N GLN A 128 5.52 -14.23 -12.58
CA GLN A 128 6.67 -13.87 -13.41
C GLN A 128 8.02 -14.08 -12.71
N SER A 129 8.05 -14.03 -11.38
CA SER A 129 9.25 -14.27 -10.57
C SER A 129 9.49 -15.75 -10.26
N ASN A 130 8.69 -16.68 -10.84
CA ASN A 130 8.73 -18.12 -10.56
C ASN A 130 8.59 -18.44 -9.05
N THR A 131 7.72 -17.71 -8.35
CA THR A 131 7.37 -18.01 -6.96
C THR A 131 6.66 -19.38 -6.90
N ASP A 132 6.88 -20.14 -5.82
CA ASP A 132 6.23 -21.44 -5.60
C ASP A 132 4.70 -21.36 -5.84
N PRO A 133 4.14 -22.20 -6.74
CA PRO A 133 2.72 -22.24 -7.01
C PRO A 133 1.84 -22.43 -5.76
N GLN A 134 2.33 -23.14 -4.74
CA GLN A 134 1.61 -23.31 -3.48
C GLN A 134 1.43 -21.97 -2.75
N ILE A 135 2.49 -21.16 -2.71
CA ILE A 135 2.45 -19.81 -2.12
C ILE A 135 1.50 -18.90 -2.91
N ILE A 136 1.49 -18.99 -4.24
CA ILE A 136 0.56 -18.20 -5.07
C ILE A 136 -0.89 -18.63 -4.81
N SER A 137 -1.14 -19.93 -4.68
CA SER A 137 -2.48 -20.49 -4.46
C SER A 137 -3.09 -20.09 -3.11
N PHE A 138 -2.26 -19.85 -2.09
CA PHE A 138 -2.71 -19.31 -0.80
C PHE A 138 -3.48 -17.99 -0.96
N PHE A 139 -3.06 -17.13 -1.90
CA PHE A 139 -3.69 -15.84 -2.13
C PHE A 139 -4.97 -15.91 -2.98
N ASN A 140 -5.42 -17.09 -3.40
CA ASN A 140 -6.64 -17.22 -4.21
C ASN A 140 -7.90 -16.83 -3.44
N ILE A 141 -7.91 -16.96 -2.10
CA ILE A 141 -9.05 -16.62 -1.24
C ILE A 141 -8.63 -15.50 -0.28
N GLY A 142 -9.19 -14.30 -0.44
CA GLY A 142 -8.92 -13.16 0.44
C GLY A 142 -7.50 -12.57 0.36
N GLY A 143 -6.67 -13.07 -0.55
CA GLY A 143 -5.28 -12.65 -0.69
C GLY A 143 -5.08 -11.25 -1.27
N GLU A 144 -6.14 -10.62 -1.80
CA GLU A 144 -6.05 -9.29 -2.39
C GLU A 144 -5.62 -8.23 -1.37
N GLN A 145 -6.00 -8.40 -0.10
CA GLN A 145 -5.67 -7.47 0.97
C GLN A 145 -4.18 -7.55 1.33
N LEU A 146 -3.66 -8.77 1.47
CA LEU A 146 -2.25 -9.03 1.78
C LEU A 146 -1.33 -8.59 0.65
N LEU A 147 -1.68 -8.94 -0.60
CA LEU A 147 -0.87 -8.58 -1.77
C LEU A 147 -0.87 -7.08 -2.04
N TYR A 148 -1.96 -6.38 -1.72
CA TYR A 148 -2.01 -4.92 -1.86
C TYR A 148 -1.01 -4.20 -0.96
N GLU A 149 -0.73 -4.71 0.24
CA GLU A 149 0.19 -4.06 1.18
C GLU A 149 1.65 -4.13 0.73
N ILE A 150 2.05 -5.18 0.02
CA ILE A 150 3.41 -5.34 -0.52
C ILE A 150 3.60 -4.69 -1.91
N ARG A 151 2.63 -3.91 -2.42
CA ARG A 151 2.66 -3.32 -3.77
C ARG A 151 3.87 -2.43 -4.05
N LEU A 152 4.44 -1.79 -3.03
CA LEU A 152 5.56 -0.85 -3.16
C LEU A 152 6.93 -1.54 -3.27
N LEU A 153 6.97 -2.85 -3.04
CA LEU A 153 8.19 -3.65 -3.11
C LEU A 153 8.55 -3.99 -4.57
N SER A 154 9.83 -4.27 -4.83
CA SER A 154 10.27 -4.80 -6.13
C SER A 154 9.80 -6.25 -6.34
N ALA A 155 9.83 -6.77 -7.57
CA ALA A 155 9.41 -8.14 -7.88
C ALA A 155 10.11 -9.20 -7.01
N LYS A 156 11.43 -9.10 -6.83
CA LYS A 156 12.20 -10.01 -5.97
C LYS A 156 11.77 -9.92 -4.50
N GLN A 157 11.53 -8.70 -3.99
CA GLN A 157 11.08 -8.49 -2.62
C GLN A 157 9.64 -8.94 -2.40
N ARG A 158 8.76 -8.81 -3.40
CA ARG A 158 7.39 -9.33 -3.34
C ARG A 158 7.41 -10.85 -3.19
N ALA A 159 8.26 -11.55 -3.95
CA ALA A 159 8.39 -13.01 -3.85
C ALA A 159 8.83 -13.45 -2.45
N SER A 160 9.88 -12.84 -1.88
CA SER A 160 10.33 -13.18 -0.52
C SER A 160 9.32 -12.77 0.56
N ALA A 161 8.70 -11.60 0.43
CA ALA A 161 7.67 -11.13 1.37
C ALA A 161 6.42 -12.03 1.34
N ALA A 162 5.96 -12.44 0.16
CA ALA A 162 4.82 -13.34 0.01
C ALA A 162 5.08 -14.70 0.69
N GLN A 163 6.28 -15.26 0.51
CA GLN A 163 6.68 -16.48 1.22
C GLN A 163 6.64 -16.28 2.74
N PHE A 164 7.18 -15.16 3.23
CA PHE A 164 7.20 -14.87 4.66
C PHE A 164 5.80 -14.66 5.26
N ILE A 165 4.91 -13.97 4.54
CA ILE A 165 3.50 -13.77 4.91
C ILE A 165 2.81 -15.12 5.11
N VAL A 166 2.95 -16.04 4.15
CA VAL A 166 2.33 -17.37 4.23
C VAL A 166 2.92 -18.20 5.37
N GLN A 167 4.25 -18.22 5.51
CA GLN A 167 4.93 -19.02 6.53
C GLN A 167 4.58 -18.57 7.96
N ASN A 168 4.35 -17.27 8.18
CA ASN A 168 4.06 -16.71 9.49
C ASN A 168 2.58 -16.36 9.70
N ASN A 169 1.71 -16.68 8.74
CA ASN A 169 0.28 -16.35 8.75
C ASN A 169 0.00 -14.88 9.09
N LEU A 170 0.70 -13.96 8.42
CA LEU A 170 0.49 -12.52 8.65
C LEU A 170 -0.87 -12.07 8.12
N ASP A 171 -1.50 -11.16 8.86
CA ASP A 171 -2.68 -10.41 8.44
C ASP A 171 -2.29 -9.18 7.61
N ALA A 172 -3.28 -8.37 7.23
CA ALA A 172 -3.05 -7.18 6.41
C ALA A 172 -2.15 -6.16 7.12
N ASP A 173 -2.36 -5.93 8.41
CA ASP A 173 -1.56 -4.99 9.20
C ASP A 173 -0.11 -5.48 9.32
N GLY A 174 0.10 -6.78 9.59
CA GLY A 174 1.43 -7.39 9.59
C GLY A 174 2.12 -7.35 8.23
N ALA A 175 1.39 -7.57 7.13
CA ALA A 175 1.91 -7.43 5.77
C ALA A 175 2.32 -5.98 5.46
N GLN A 176 1.56 -4.99 5.95
CA GLN A 176 1.89 -3.57 5.82
C GLN A 176 3.14 -3.21 6.61
N GLU A 177 3.25 -3.66 7.86
CA GLU A 177 4.44 -3.49 8.69
C GLU A 177 5.68 -4.12 8.03
N LEU A 178 5.54 -5.34 7.50
CA LEU A 178 6.60 -6.03 6.76
C LEU A 178 7.05 -5.23 5.53
N ALA A 179 6.11 -4.77 4.71
CA ALA A 179 6.41 -3.98 3.52
C ALA A 179 7.15 -2.68 3.90
N ARG A 180 6.70 -1.99 4.95
CA ARG A 180 7.35 -0.80 5.48
C ARG A 180 8.77 -1.09 5.97
N ALA A 181 8.96 -2.16 6.73
CA ALA A 181 10.26 -2.56 7.26
C ALA A 181 11.27 -2.83 6.13
N ILE A 182 10.87 -3.60 5.11
CA ILE A 182 11.71 -3.87 3.93
C ILE A 182 12.07 -2.57 3.19
N LYS A 183 11.12 -1.64 3.04
CA LYS A 183 11.36 -0.39 2.31
C LYS A 183 12.23 0.60 3.07
N ASP A 184 12.11 0.63 4.40
CA ASP A 184 12.86 1.54 5.28
C ASP A 184 14.31 1.05 5.48
N PHE A 185 14.55 -0.27 5.50
CA PHE A 185 15.84 -0.88 5.83
C PHE A 185 17.06 -0.28 5.08
N PRO A 186 17.03 -0.04 3.75
CA PRO A 186 18.18 0.52 3.04
C PRO A 186 18.54 1.95 3.42
N SER A 187 17.61 2.70 4.02
CA SER A 187 17.84 4.08 4.46
C SER A 187 18.56 4.16 5.81
N ARG A 188 18.62 3.05 6.56
CA ARG A 188 19.15 2.96 7.94
C ARG A 188 20.59 2.43 8.00
N LYS A 189 21.42 2.76 7.01
CA LYS A 189 22.75 2.16 6.84
C LYS A 189 23.68 2.40 8.04
N ASP A 190 23.61 3.58 8.63
CA ASP A 190 24.54 4.04 9.67
C ASP A 190 24.04 3.77 11.09
N GLU A 191 22.95 3.02 11.23
CA GLU A 191 22.35 2.77 12.53
C GLU A 191 22.97 1.56 13.23
N ARG A 192 23.28 1.73 14.52
CA ARG A 192 23.93 0.70 15.34
C ARG A 192 23.11 -0.60 15.34
N GLY A 193 23.79 -1.71 15.08
CA GLY A 193 23.22 -3.05 15.10
C GLY A 193 22.62 -3.50 13.77
N ARG A 194 22.50 -2.60 12.78
CA ARG A 194 21.97 -2.93 11.44
C ARG A 194 22.76 -4.04 10.76
N GLU A 195 24.07 -4.11 10.98
CA GLU A 195 24.97 -5.13 10.43
C GLU A 195 24.64 -6.56 10.89
N ASN A 196 23.80 -6.71 11.91
CA ASN A 196 23.37 -8.01 12.43
C ASN A 196 22.16 -8.59 11.67
N PHE A 197 21.52 -7.81 10.81
CA PHE A 197 20.30 -8.17 10.10
C PHE A 197 20.53 -8.23 8.59
N ASP A 198 20.00 -9.26 7.93
CA ASP A 198 20.12 -9.44 6.49
C ASP A 198 18.97 -8.77 5.72
N TYR A 199 19.31 -7.83 4.83
CA TYR A 199 18.33 -7.13 3.98
C TYR A 199 17.60 -8.04 2.97
N THR A 200 18.22 -9.16 2.59
CA THR A 200 17.61 -10.11 1.65
C THR A 200 16.49 -10.91 2.28
N LEU A 201 16.44 -10.94 3.61
CA LEU A 201 15.50 -11.71 4.40
C LEU A 201 14.42 -10.76 4.99
N PRO A 202 13.14 -10.94 4.61
CA PRO A 202 12.07 -10.04 5.02
C PRO A 202 11.84 -10.05 6.53
N GLY A 203 12.03 -11.20 7.20
CA GLY A 203 11.91 -11.31 8.64
C GLY A 203 13.02 -10.59 9.39
N ASP A 204 14.25 -10.58 8.88
CA ASP A 204 15.35 -9.79 9.45
C ASP A 204 15.11 -8.28 9.27
N CYS A 205 14.51 -7.86 8.15
CA CYS A 205 14.10 -6.46 7.97
C CYS A 205 13.08 -6.04 9.03
N LEU A 206 12.07 -6.88 9.27
CA LEU A 206 11.03 -6.64 10.28
C LEU A 206 11.60 -6.70 11.71
N ALA A 207 12.48 -7.66 11.98
CA ALA A 207 13.17 -7.78 13.26
C ALA A 207 14.00 -6.52 13.57
N PHE A 208 14.71 -5.99 12.58
CA PHE A 208 15.47 -4.75 12.72
C PHE A 208 14.58 -3.55 13.03
N MET A 209 13.38 -3.47 12.43
CA MET A 209 12.41 -2.42 12.74
C MET A 209 12.00 -2.47 14.22
N TYR A 210 11.65 -3.65 14.74
CA TYR A 210 11.28 -3.80 16.16
C TYR A 210 12.48 -3.64 17.11
N TYR A 211 13.68 -4.08 16.70
CA TYR A 211 14.93 -3.86 17.43
C TYR A 211 15.24 -2.36 17.58
N ARG A 212 15.02 -1.55 16.54
CA ARG A 212 15.12 -0.09 16.65
C ARG A 212 14.08 0.48 17.61
N GLN A 213 12.84 0.01 17.49
CA GLN A 213 11.73 0.47 18.34
C GLN A 213 12.01 0.21 19.82
N SER A 214 12.60 -0.93 20.19
CA SER A 214 12.94 -1.23 21.58
C SER A 214 13.90 -0.19 22.18
N ARG A 215 14.89 0.26 21.39
CA ARG A 215 15.88 1.28 21.80
C ARG A 215 15.27 2.68 21.92
N GLU A 216 14.18 2.96 21.23
CA GLU A 216 13.40 4.19 21.43
C GLU A 216 12.62 4.14 22.76
N HIS A 217 12.28 2.94 23.25
CA HIS A 217 11.54 2.71 24.49
C HIS A 217 12.40 2.57 25.75
N ASN A 218 13.65 3.06 25.78
CA ASN A 218 14.54 2.96 26.94
C ASN A 218 13.96 3.47 28.27
N ARG A 219 12.97 4.36 28.24
CA ARG A 219 12.29 4.87 29.44
C ARG A 219 11.11 4.01 29.91
N ASN A 220 10.67 3.05 29.10
CA ASN A 220 9.55 2.16 29.38
C ASN A 220 9.99 0.69 29.18
N PRO A 221 10.46 0.02 30.24
CA PRO A 221 10.96 -1.35 30.16
C PRO A 221 9.96 -2.32 29.55
N SER A 222 8.67 -2.23 29.90
CA SER A 222 7.64 -3.12 29.36
C SER A 222 7.51 -3.00 27.83
N GLN A 223 7.58 -1.78 27.29
CA GLN A 223 7.53 -1.55 25.84
C GLN A 223 8.83 -1.99 25.14
N LYS A 224 9.99 -1.80 25.79
CA LYS A 224 11.27 -2.32 25.30
C LYS A 224 11.21 -3.84 25.15
N THR A 225 10.81 -4.56 26.21
CA THR A 225 10.69 -6.02 26.22
C THR A 225 9.72 -6.51 25.14
N ALA A 226 8.52 -5.92 25.04
CA ALA A 226 7.54 -6.32 24.03
C ALA A 226 8.03 -6.09 22.58
N ALA A 227 8.82 -5.04 22.34
CA ALA A 227 9.45 -4.83 21.03
C ALA A 227 10.56 -5.85 20.74
N LEU A 228 11.39 -6.19 21.73
CA LEU A 228 12.44 -7.21 21.58
C LEU A 228 11.85 -8.61 21.36
N GLU A 229 10.77 -8.97 22.05
CA GLU A 229 10.06 -10.25 21.84
C GLU A 229 9.53 -10.36 20.41
N ARG A 230 8.90 -9.29 19.89
CA ARG A 230 8.48 -9.22 18.48
C ARG A 230 9.65 -9.29 17.51
N ALA A 231 10.78 -8.67 17.82
CA ALA A 231 11.98 -8.77 17.00
C ALA A 231 12.50 -10.22 16.95
N LEU A 232 12.51 -10.91 18.10
CA LEU A 232 13.00 -12.28 18.20
C LEU A 232 12.09 -13.27 17.45
N SER A 233 10.77 -13.05 17.48
CA SER A 233 9.80 -13.94 16.83
C SER A 233 9.89 -13.92 15.31
N VAL A 234 10.31 -12.80 14.71
CA VAL A 234 10.37 -12.64 13.24
C VAL A 234 11.78 -12.76 12.66
N ALA A 235 12.83 -12.69 13.49
CA ALA A 235 14.22 -12.82 13.06
C ALA A 235 14.50 -14.18 12.41
N GLN A 236 15.13 -14.16 11.23
CA GLN A 236 15.44 -15.36 10.45
C GLN A 236 16.90 -15.79 10.65
N THR A 237 17.83 -14.84 10.73
CA THR A 237 19.25 -15.18 10.91
C THR A 237 19.62 -15.39 12.37
N HIS A 238 20.59 -16.28 12.61
CA HIS A 238 21.13 -16.49 13.95
C HIS A 238 21.80 -15.23 14.50
N LYS A 239 22.46 -14.44 13.63
CA LYS A 239 23.11 -13.18 13.98
C LYS A 239 22.11 -12.15 14.49
N ALA A 240 20.96 -12.00 13.81
CA ALA A 240 19.88 -11.14 14.26
C ALA A 240 19.33 -11.58 15.63
N LYS A 241 19.09 -12.89 15.82
CA LYS A 241 18.61 -13.43 17.09
C LYS A 241 19.56 -13.16 18.26
N ILE A 242 20.88 -13.33 18.05
CA ILE A 242 21.89 -13.01 19.06
C ILE A 242 21.85 -11.52 19.40
N ALA A 243 21.84 -10.64 18.40
CA ALA A 243 21.83 -9.20 18.62
C ALA A 243 20.59 -8.73 19.39
N VAL A 244 19.41 -9.29 19.08
CA VAL A 244 18.17 -9.02 19.82
C VAL A 244 18.25 -9.57 21.25
N SER A 245 18.82 -10.77 21.44
CA SER A 245 18.94 -11.40 22.76
C SER A 245 19.83 -10.59 23.69
N GLN A 246 20.93 -10.02 23.18
CA GLN A 246 21.86 -9.20 23.97
C GLN A 246 21.19 -7.94 24.55
N GLU A 247 20.22 -7.35 23.86
CA GLU A 247 19.49 -6.17 24.36
C GLU A 247 18.51 -6.46 25.51
N PHE A 248 18.17 -7.73 25.77
CA PHE A 248 17.38 -8.10 26.96
C PHE A 248 18.21 -7.97 28.24
N ASP A 249 19.53 -8.14 28.14
CA ASP A 249 20.46 -8.09 29.27
C ASP A 249 21.01 -6.67 29.54
N GLU A 250 20.85 -5.74 28.59
CA GLU A 250 21.21 -4.31 28.69
C GLU A 250 20.09 -3.44 29.31
#